data_AF-A0A1Z2SLC6-F1
#
_entry.id   AF-A0A1Z2SLC6-F1
#
_cell.length_a   1.000
_cell.length_b   1.000
_cell.length_c   1.000
_cell.angle_alpha   90.00
_cell.angle_beta   90.00
_cell.angle_gamma   90.00
#
_symmetry.space_group_name_H-M   'P 1'
#
loop_
_entity.id
_entity.type
_entity.pdbx_description
1 polymer ?
#
loop_
_entity_poly.entity_id
_entity_poly.type
_entity_poly.pdbx_seq_one_letter_code
_entity_poly.pdbx_strand_id
1 'polypeptide(L)'
;MTYQIPSKDRAGNITGYKDKYYEKTIYDPKYFSDERIYALGRQASNQLTPDELVSGSAYFNKVVDGIKFRVYVRDGKVVNFHPQINGE
;
A
#
# COMPACT_ATOMS: atom_id res chain seq x y z
N MET A 1 -5.66 10.21 -3.44
CA MET A 1 -5.29 10.82 -4.74
C MET A 1 -5.72 9.89 -5.85
N THR A 2 -6.30 10.42 -6.93
CA THR A 2 -6.61 9.66 -8.15
C THR A 2 -5.69 10.11 -9.29
N TYR A 3 -5.27 9.18 -10.14
CA TYR A 3 -4.39 9.47 -11.28
C TYR A 3 -4.64 8.52 -12.44
N GLN A 4 -4.26 8.92 -13.65
CA GLN A 4 -4.27 8.08 -14.84
C GLN A 4 -2.85 7.85 -15.34
N ILE A 5 -2.65 6.74 -16.05
CA ILE A 5 -1.36 6.39 -16.64
C ILE A 5 -1.33 6.91 -18.09
N PRO A 6 -0.29 7.63 -18.53
CA PRO A 6 -0.16 8.03 -19.93
C PRO A 6 -0.21 6.81 -20.86
N SER A 7 -1.00 6.88 -21.93
CA SER A 7 -0.97 5.88 -23.01
C SER A 7 0.25 6.13 -23.89
N LYS A 8 0.86 5.05 -24.38
CA LYS A 8 2.02 5.11 -25.27
C LYS A 8 1.76 4.32 -26.54
N ASP A 9 2.22 4.83 -27.68
CA ASP A 9 2.29 4.04 -28.91
C ASP A 9 3.39 2.98 -28.85
N ARG A 10 3.53 2.17 -29.91
CA ARG A 10 4.57 1.13 -30.01
C ARG A 10 6.01 1.66 -29.96
N ALA A 11 6.22 2.93 -30.27
CA ALA A 11 7.53 3.58 -30.21
C ALA A 11 7.78 4.25 -28.85
N GLY A 12 6.79 4.28 -27.96
CA GLY A 12 6.87 4.85 -26.62
C GLY A 12 6.42 6.31 -26.52
N ASN A 13 5.93 6.93 -27.60
CA ASN A 13 5.43 8.30 -27.59
C ASN A 13 4.10 8.39 -26.85
N ILE A 14 3.89 9.45 -26.08
CA ILE A 14 2.65 9.68 -25.34
C ILE A 14 1.53 10.02 -26.34
N THR A 15 0.41 9.30 -26.25
CA THR A 15 -0.76 9.49 -27.11
C THR A 15 -2.00 9.99 -26.37
N GLY A 16 -1.90 10.16 -25.04
CA GLY A 16 -3.01 10.51 -24.17
C GLY A 16 -2.89 9.83 -22.80
N TYR A 17 -4.03 9.50 -22.20
CA TYR A 17 -4.12 8.74 -20.95
C TYR A 17 -4.96 7.48 -21.15
N LYS A 18 -4.65 6.43 -20.39
CA LYS A 18 -5.50 5.24 -20.30
C LYS A 18 -6.79 5.58 -19.56
N ASP A 19 -7.91 5.01 -19.99
CA ASP A 19 -9.25 5.28 -19.43
C ASP A 19 -9.38 4.94 -17.95
N LYS A 20 -8.56 4.01 -17.45
CA LYS A 20 -8.58 3.58 -16.06
C LYS A 20 -7.96 4.63 -15.14
N TYR A 21 -8.75 5.06 -14.15
CA TYR A 21 -8.28 5.80 -12.99
C TYR A 21 -7.71 4.83 -11.94
N TYR A 22 -6.62 5.27 -11.31
CA TYR A 22 -5.92 4.55 -10.25
C TYR A 22 -5.94 5.39 -8.99
N GLU A 23 -6.11 4.72 -7.86
CA GLU A 23 -6.08 5.35 -6.56
C GLU A 23 -4.75 5.09 -5.86
N LYS A 24 -4.22 6.13 -5.21
CA LYS A 24 -3.09 6.02 -4.31
C LYS A 24 -3.36 6.78 -3.02
N THR A 25 -3.09 6.12 -1.90
CA THR A 25 -2.96 6.75 -0.59
C THR A 25 -1.54 7.30 -0.48
N ILE A 26 -1.43 8.63 -0.29
CA ILE A 26 -0.17 9.33 -0.06
C ILE A 26 -0.27 10.04 1.29
N TYR A 27 0.80 10.04 2.06
CA TYR A 27 0.89 10.80 3.31
C TYR A 27 1.63 12.11 3.06
N ASP A 28 1.36 13.12 3.88
CA ASP A 28 2.08 14.39 3.85
C ASP A 28 3.28 14.32 4.82
N PRO A 29 4.53 14.41 4.31
CA PRO A 29 5.74 14.34 5.12
C PRO A 29 5.82 15.38 6.25
N LYS A 30 5.12 16.51 6.11
CA LYS A 30 5.05 17.55 7.15
C LYS A 30 4.37 17.04 8.44
N TYR A 31 3.41 16.13 8.31
CA TYR A 31 2.67 15.55 9.44
C TYR A 31 3.14 14.13 9.78
N PHE A 32 3.60 13.40 8.77
CA PHE A 32 4.07 12.03 8.88
C PHE A 32 5.40 11.87 8.17
N SER A 33 6.50 11.93 8.91
CA SER A 33 7.82 11.65 8.32
C SER A 33 7.88 10.22 7.77
N ASP A 34 8.77 10.01 6.80
CA ASP A 34 9.03 8.70 6.21
C ASP A 34 9.39 7.66 7.29
N GLU A 35 10.25 8.06 8.24
CA GLU A 35 10.63 7.24 9.40
C GLU A 35 9.42 6.84 10.25
N ARG A 36 8.51 7.79 10.50
CA ARG A 36 7.29 7.52 11.28
C ARG A 36 6.38 6.53 10.56
N ILE A 37 6.11 6.73 9.27
CA ILE A 37 5.26 5.81 8.50
C ILE A 37 5.89 4.43 8.38
N TYR A 38 7.20 4.37 8.18
CA TYR A 38 7.93 3.11 8.15
C TYR A 38 7.84 2.38 9.50
N ALA A 39 8.04 3.07 10.61
CA ALA A 39 7.93 2.50 11.95
C ALA A 39 6.51 1.98 12.23
N LEU A 40 5.47 2.75 11.92
CA LEU A 40 4.07 2.34 12.08
C LEU A 40 3.72 1.15 11.19
N GLY A 41 4.20 1.11 9.96
CA GLY A 41 4.01 -0.02 9.05
C GLY A 41 4.69 -1.30 9.55
N ARG A 42 5.86 -1.21 10.19
CA ARG A 42 6.47 -2.36 10.88
C ARG A 42 5.66 -2.79 12.10
N GLN A 43 5.16 -1.85 12.90
CA GLN A 43 4.29 -2.19 14.03
C GLN A 43 3.03 -2.92 13.54
N ALA A 44 2.43 -2.46 12.44
CA ALA A 44 1.29 -3.10 11.81
C ALA A 44 1.64 -4.51 11.33
N SER A 45 2.82 -4.69 10.73
CA SER A 45 3.34 -5.99 10.31
C SER A 45 3.54 -6.96 11.48
N ASN A 46 3.99 -6.46 12.63
CA ASN A 46 4.18 -7.26 13.84
C ASN A 46 2.86 -7.66 14.54
N GLN A 47 1.71 -7.10 14.13
CA GLN A 47 0.39 -7.53 14.61
C GLN A 47 -0.16 -8.76 13.87
N LEU A 48 0.55 -9.27 12.86
CA LEU A 48 0.19 -10.51 12.17
C LEU A 48 0.39 -11.71 13.09
N THR A 49 -0.63 -12.56 13.20
CA THR A 49 -0.53 -13.82 13.95
C THR A 49 0.17 -14.89 13.10
N PRO A 50 0.71 -15.95 13.73
CA PRO A 50 1.25 -17.10 13.00
C PRO A 50 0.25 -17.70 12.00
N ASP A 51 -1.02 -17.80 12.38
CA ASP A 51 -2.09 -18.32 11.52
C ASP A 51 -2.32 -17.41 10.30
N GLU A 52 -2.30 -16.08 10.49
CA GLU A 52 -2.42 -15.14 9.38
C GLU A 52 -1.24 -15.29 8.40
N LEU A 53 -0.02 -15.45 8.91
CA LEU A 53 1.17 -15.63 8.08
C LEU A 53 1.11 -16.88 7.20
N VAL A 54 0.53 -17.99 7.71
CA VAL A 54 0.46 -19.27 6.98
C VAL A 54 -0.87 -19.53 6.27
N SER A 55 -1.85 -18.63 6.41
CA SER A 55 -3.20 -18.79 5.84
C SER A 55 -3.26 -18.87 4.31
N GLY A 56 -2.18 -18.47 3.61
CA GLY A 56 -2.16 -18.33 2.15
C GLY A 56 -2.73 -17.00 1.63
N SER A 57 -3.24 -16.12 2.51
CA SER A 57 -3.72 -14.79 2.13
C SER A 57 -2.56 -13.90 1.69
N ALA A 58 -2.73 -13.19 0.56
CA ALA A 58 -1.68 -12.33 0.02
C ALA A 58 -1.45 -11.04 0.82
N TYR A 59 -2.43 -10.60 1.60
CA TYR A 59 -2.33 -9.41 2.44
C TYR A 59 -3.33 -9.41 3.59
N PHE A 60 -3.05 -8.57 4.58
CA PHE A 60 -3.91 -8.27 5.72
C PHE A 60 -3.98 -6.78 5.98
N ASN A 61 -5.09 -6.32 6.54
CA ASN A 61 -5.23 -4.94 6.98
C ASN A 61 -5.03 -4.86 8.49
N LYS A 62 -4.15 -3.97 8.94
CA LYS A 62 -3.84 -3.74 10.35
C LYS A 62 -3.89 -2.25 10.65
N VAL A 63 -4.32 -1.88 11.85
CA VAL A 63 -4.46 -0.46 12.25
C VAL A 63 -3.50 -0.17 13.38
N VAL A 64 -2.71 0.89 13.22
CA VAL A 64 -1.76 1.38 14.23
C VAL A 64 -1.87 2.90 14.27
N ASP A 65 -2.05 3.46 15.46
CA ASP A 65 -2.14 4.91 15.67
C ASP A 65 -3.19 5.58 14.74
N GLY A 66 -4.32 4.91 14.54
CA GLY A 66 -5.41 5.37 13.65
C GLY A 66 -5.14 5.23 12.15
N ILE A 67 -3.96 4.76 11.74
CA ILE A 67 -3.61 4.54 10.32
C ILE A 67 -3.79 3.07 9.97
N LYS A 68 -4.61 2.80 8.95
CA LYS A 68 -4.77 1.47 8.36
C LYS A 68 -3.62 1.21 7.38
N PHE A 69 -2.95 0.07 7.56
CA PHE A 69 -1.92 -0.44 6.66
C PHE A 69 -2.41 -1.71 5.99
N ARG A 70 -2.14 -1.83 4.69
CA ARG A 70 -2.17 -3.11 3.99
C ARG A 70 -0.78 -3.72 4.07
N VAL A 71 -0.68 -4.86 4.73
CA VAL A 71 0.56 -5.62 4.92
C VAL A 71 0.52 -6.85 4.02
N TYR A 72 1.51 -7.00 3.16
CA TYR A 72 1.60 -8.08 2.18
C TYR A 72 2.43 -9.24 2.72
N VAL A 73 1.93 -10.45 2.51
CA VAL A 73 2.56 -11.70 2.96
C VAL A 73 2.81 -12.61 1.76
N ARG A 74 3.97 -13.25 1.76
CA ARG A 74 4.34 -14.31 0.82
C ARG A 74 5.18 -15.35 1.55
N ASP A 75 4.87 -16.62 1.38
CA ASP A 75 5.61 -17.75 1.97
C ASP A 75 5.84 -17.61 3.49
N GLY A 76 4.79 -17.22 4.23
CA GLY A 76 4.87 -17.04 5.68
C GLY A 76 5.61 -15.80 6.15
N LYS A 77 5.98 -14.89 5.23
CA LYS A 77 6.81 -13.71 5.55
C LYS A 77 6.16 -12.43 5.04
N VAL A 78 6.28 -11.37 5.84
CA VAL A 78 5.93 -10.02 5.40
C VAL A 78 6.92 -9.56 4.33
N VAL A 79 6.40 -9.11 3.19
CA VAL A 79 7.23 -8.66 2.06
C VAL A 79 7.10 -7.16 1.76
N ASN A 80 5.99 -6.54 2.14
CA ASN A 80 5.77 -5.11 1.93
C ASN A 80 4.61 -4.59 2.78
N PHE A 81 4.50 -3.27 2.93
CA PHE A 81 3.32 -2.61 3.49
C PHE A 81 3.16 -1.20 2.94
N HIS A 82 1.93 -0.69 2.92
CA HIS A 82 1.68 0.73 2.66
C HIS A 82 0.43 1.21 3.41
N PRO A 83 0.32 2.51 3.72
CA PRO A 83 -0.91 3.06 4.29
C PRO A 83 -2.06 2.94 3.29
N GLN A 84 -3.27 2.78 3.82
CA GLN A 84 -4.51 2.75 3.08
C GLN A 84 -5.48 3.75 3.73
N ILE A 85 -6.13 4.58 2.93
CA ILE A 85 -7.26 5.38 3.41
C ILE A 85 -8.37 4.43 3.88
N ASN A 86 -9.01 4.78 5.01
CA ASN A 86 -10.25 4.14 5.42
C ASN A 86 -11.33 4.50 4.39
N GLY A 87 -11.54 3.63 3.42
CA GLY A 87 -12.68 3.64 2.51
C GLY A 87 -13.22 2.22 2.46
N GLU A 88 -14.45 2.08 2.98
CA GLU A 88 -15.36 0.90 3.05
C GLU A 88 -14.73 -0.49 3.24
#